data_AF-A0A264VLD3-F1
#
_entry.id   AF-A0A264VLD3-F1
#
_cell.length_a   1.000
_cell.length_b   1.000
_cell.length_c   1.000
_cell.angle_alpha   90.00
_cell.angle_beta   90.00
_cell.angle_gamma   90.00
#
_symmetry.space_group_name_H-M   'P 1'
#
loop_
_entity.id
_entity.type
_entity.pdbx_description
1 polymer ?
#
loop_
_entity_poly.entity_id
_entity_poly.type
_entity_poly.pdbx_seq_one_letter_code
_entity_poly.pdbx_strand_id
1 'polypeptide(L)' 'MRITTTVKNKDDNELIRFTGNCLSDFLMRNEKDYAYMLGNMQAWIVRKKNGNISVKGYRT' A
#
# COMPACT_ATOMS: atom_id res chain seq x y z
N MET A 1 15.92 -0.53 -5.40
CA MET A 1 14.70 -0.58 -4.57
C MET A 1 13.55 -1.05 -5.45
N ARG A 2 12.85 -2.14 -5.11
CA ARG A 2 11.67 -2.62 -5.86
C ARG A 2 10.42 -2.46 -5.01
N ILE A 3 9.35 -1.94 -5.62
CA ILE A 3 8.02 -1.84 -5.02
C ILE A 3 7.14 -2.91 -5.68
N THR A 4 6.47 -3.71 -4.86
CA THR A 4 5.51 -4.73 -5.32
C THR A 4 4.14 -4.40 -4.76
N THR A 5 3.18 -4.13 -5.64
CA THR A 5 1.80 -3.82 -5.27
C THR A 5 0.90 -4.98 -5.62
N THR A 6 0.10 -5.44 -4.66
CA THR A 6 -0.91 -6.48 -4.86
C THR A 6 -2.26 -5.91 -4.42
N VAL A 7 -3.17 -5.75 -5.39
CA VAL A 7 -4.55 -5.33 -5.14
C VAL A 7 -5.45 -6.51 -5.50
N LYS A 8 -6.35 -6.90 -4.58
CA LYS A 8 -7.15 -8.13 -4.72
C LYS A 8 -8.10 -8.08 -5.93
N ASN A 9 -8.65 -6.91 -6.24
CA ASN A 9 -9.45 -6.67 -7.44
C ASN A 9 -8.73 -5.68 -8.34
N LYS A 10 -8.32 -6.11 -9.53
CA LYS A 10 -7.53 -5.29 -10.47
C LYS A 10 -8.36 -4.24 -11.21
N ASP A 11 -9.68 -4.38 -11.21
CA ASP A 11 -10.60 -3.42 -11.83
C ASP A 11 -11.12 -2.38 -10.82
N ASP A 12 -10.73 -2.53 -9.55
CA ASP A 12 -11.06 -1.59 -8.47
C ASP A 12 -10.14 -0.37 -8.52
N ASN A 13 -10.44 0.52 -9.47
CA ASN A 13 -9.68 1.75 -9.72
C ASN A 13 -9.56 2.65 -8.49
N GLU A 14 -10.58 2.65 -7.63
CA GLU A 14 -10.58 3.44 -6.41
C GLU A 14 -9.59 2.86 -5.38
N LEU A 15 -9.58 1.53 -5.19
CA LEU A 15 -8.61 0.87 -4.32
C LEU A 15 -7.18 0.99 -4.85
N ILE A 16 -6.98 0.94 -6.17
CA ILE A 16 -5.68 1.19 -6.80
C ILE A 16 -5.21 2.62 -6.52
N ARG A 17 -6.07 3.62 -6.70
CA ARG A 17 -5.74 5.02 -6.42
C ARG A 17 -5.46 5.25 -4.93
N PHE A 18 -6.28 4.67 -4.05
CA PHE A 18 -6.09 4.73 -2.61
C PHE A 18 -4.73 4.13 -2.19
N THR A 19 -4.41 2.91 -2.64
CA THR A 19 -3.14 2.26 -2.33
C THR A 19 -1.92 3.02 -2.88
N GLY A 20 -2.05 3.68 -4.03
CA GLY A 20 -1.03 4.58 -4.57
C GLY A 20 -0.77 5.80 -3.67
N ASN A 21 -1.83 6.44 -3.17
CA ASN A 21 -1.71 7.57 -2.25
C ASN A 21 -1.06 7.14 -0.92
N CYS A 22 -1.46 6.00 -0.36
CA CYS A 22 -0.87 5.44 0.86
C CYS A 22 0.63 5.17 0.70
N LEU A 23 1.06 4.66 -0.46
CA LEU A 23 2.48 4.45 -0.74
C LEU A 23 3.27 5.76 -0.76
N SER A 24 2.70 6.82 -1.35
CA SER A 24 3.36 8.13 -1.37
C SER A 24 3.59 8.66 0.05
N ASP A 25 2.57 8.61 0.91
CA ASP A 25 2.67 9.03 2.31
C ASP A 25 3.69 8.15 3.09
N PHE A 26 3.65 6.83 2.91
CA PHE A 26 4.57 5.90 3.56
C PHE A 26 6.05 6.19 3.22
N LEU A 27 6.34 6.55 1.97
CA LEU A 27 7.69 6.89 1.54
C LEU A 27 8.22 8.14 2.24
N MET A 28 7.34 9.11 2.58
CA MET A 28 7.71 10.33 3.29
C MET A 28 7.93 10.10 4.79
N ARG A 29 7.21 9.15 5.40
CA ARG A 29 7.27 8.88 6.85
C ARG A 29 8.51 8.09 7.31
N ASN A 30 9.25 7.49 6.39
CA ASN A 30 10.41 6.63 6.68
C ASN A 30 10.11 5.47 7.67
N GLU A 31 8.87 4.97 7.66
CA GLU A 31 8.45 3.87 8.54
C GLU A 31 8.85 2.49 7.98
N LYS A 32 8.85 1.48 8.85
CA LYS A 32 9.11 0.08 8.46
C LYS A 32 7.85 -0.66 8.05
N ASP A 33 6.72 -0.35 8.65
CA ASP A 33 5.44 -1.01 8.46
C ASP A 33 4.32 -0.02 8.83
N TYR A 34 3.31 0.12 7.99
CA TYR A 34 2.14 0.93 8.30
C TYR A 34 0.87 0.41 7.61
N ALA A 35 -0.27 0.55 8.30
CA ALA A 35 -1.59 0.21 7.80
C ALA A 35 -2.46 1.47 7.63
N TYR A 36 -3.11 1.57 6.48
CA TYR A 36 -4.03 2.64 6.12
C TYR A 36 -5.45 2.10 5.97
N MET A 37 -6.44 2.93 6.32
CA MET A 37 -7.86 2.62 6.18
C MET A 37 -8.63 3.86 5.73
N LEU A 38 -9.53 3.68 4.76
CA LEU A 38 -10.49 4.70 4.32
C LEU A 38 -11.80 4.01 3.94
N GLY A 39 -12.85 4.17 4.76
CA GLY A 39 -14.10 3.46 4.57
C GLY A 39 -13.87 1.94 4.61
N ASN A 40 -14.27 1.23 3.55
CA ASN A 40 -14.04 -0.21 3.40
C ASN A 40 -12.75 -0.58 2.64
N MET A 41 -11.91 0.39 2.30
CA MET A 41 -10.61 0.17 1.66
C MET A 41 -9.50 0.20 2.70
N GLN A 42 -8.54 -0.71 2.53
CA GLN A 42 -7.40 -0.85 3.41
C GLN A 42 -6.13 -1.13 2.61
N ALA A 43 -5.01 -0.60 3.08
CA ALA A 43 -3.69 -0.80 2.48
C ALA A 43 -2.65 -1.09 3.56
N TRP A 44 -1.90 -2.18 3.40
CA TRP A 44 -0.81 -2.53 4.28
C TRP A 44 0.52 -2.44 3.53
N ILE A 45 1.44 -1.61 4.03
CA ILE A 45 2.72 -1.31 3.38
C ILE A 45 3.87 -1.67 4.32
N VAL A 46 4.83 -2.47 3.81
CA VAL A 46 5.99 -2.94 4.58
C VAL A 46 7.28 -2.69 3.80
N ARG A 47 8.26 -2.05 4.45
CA ARG A 47 9.65 -1.91 3.98
C ARG A 47 10.48 -3.06 4.54
N LYS A 48 10.91 -3.97 3.66
CA LYS A 48 11.72 -5.14 4.00
C LYS A 48 13.17 -4.73 4.33
N LYS A 49 13.90 -5.64 5.00
CA LYS A 49 15.32 -5.43 5.37
C LYS A 49 16.23 -5.09 4.19
N ASN A 50 15.92 -5.58 2.98
CA ASN A 50 16.67 -5.28 1.76
C ASN A 50 16.23 -3.99 1.06
N GLY A 51 15.42 -3.16 1.72
CA GLY A 51 14.89 -1.90 1.18
C GLY A 51 13.72 -2.05 0.22
N ASN A 52 13.31 -3.26 -0.17
CA ASN A 52 12.13 -3.45 -1.02
C ASN A 52 10.83 -3.16 -0.27
N ILE A 53 9.83 -2.65 -0.97
CA ILE A 53 8.54 -2.30 -0.40
C ILE A 53 7.47 -3.26 -0.93
N SER A 54 6.63 -3.76 -0.04
CA SER A 54 5.45 -4.56 -0.35
C SER A 54 4.20 -3.76 0.00
N VAL A 55 3.29 -3.61 -0.95
CA VAL A 55 2.00 -2.93 -0.78
C VAL A 55 0.89 -3.93 -1.02
N LYS A 56 -0.04 -4.07 -0.07
CA LYS A 56 -1.21 -4.94 -0.19
C LYS A 56 -2.48 -4.13 -0.01
N GLY A 57 -3.28 -4.03 -1.06
CA GLY A 57 -4.59 -3.37 -1.05
C GLY A 57 -5.73 -4.37 -0.99
N TYR A 58 -6.70 -4.12 -0.11
CA TYR A 58 -7.90 -4.93 0.04
C TYR A 58 -9.12 -4.06 0.30
N ARG A 59 -10.27 -4.51 -0.19
CA ARG A 59 -11.59 -3.96 0.11
C ARG A 59 -12.37 -5.03 0.86
N THR A 60 -12.90 -4.68 2.03
CA THR A 60 -13.82 -5.51 2.81
C THR A 60 -15.24 -5.38 2.30
#